data_AF-A0A8J6R5T7-F1
#
_entry.id   AF-A0A8J6R5T7-F1
#
_cell.length_a   1.000
_cell.length_b   1.000
_cell.length_c   1.000
_cell.angle_alpha   90.00
_cell.angle_beta   90.00
_cell.angle_gamma   90.00
#
_symmetry.space_group_name_H-M   'P 1'
#
loop_
_entity.id
_entity.type
_entity.pdbx_description
1 polymer ?
#
loop_
_entity_poly.entity_id
_entity_poly.type
_entity_poly.pdbx_seq_one_letter_code
_entity_poly.pdbx_strand_id
1 'polypeptide(L)'
;MPLPTTATVTYSPAYTLVPTYECFNRCAYCNFRVDPGEDVWLSLSEAETQLRRVRSQGAIEILLLSGEVHPRSLQRVDWLQRISDLAELALSLGLLPHTNVGPLTFEEMSQLKAVNVSMGLMLEQVTPKLLETVHRHAPSKVPQLRLQQLAWAGELQIPFTTGLLLGIGETPGDRWATLEAIAQLQERWGHIQEVILQPHSPGQSQVWQGATFAAEELVEVIATARQILPDGITLQIPPNLVQQPDLLLACLAAGARDLGGIGPRDEVNPDYSHPELETLTAILAREGWQLVPRLPVYPKYDHWLPKRLQTLVQQWRSTLQTQVGDVHSN
;
A
#
# COMPACT_ATOMS: atom_id res chain seq x y z
N MET A 1 -0.94 38.54 3.11
CA MET A 1 -1.36 37.50 4.06
C MET A 1 -0.14 36.67 4.39
N PRO A 2 0.11 36.30 5.65
CA PRO A 2 1.20 35.39 5.96
C PRO A 2 0.92 34.05 5.28
N LEU A 3 1.96 33.44 4.70
CA LEU A 3 1.91 32.10 4.11
C LEU A 3 1.33 31.13 5.16
N PRO A 4 0.45 30.19 4.77
CA PRO A 4 0.02 29.15 5.69
C PRO A 4 1.25 28.39 6.20
N THR A 5 1.15 27.94 7.45
CA THR A 5 1.94 26.86 8.06
C THR A 5 2.43 25.85 7.02
N THR A 6 3.74 25.57 7.00
CA THR A 6 4.39 24.55 6.14
C THR A 6 3.51 23.32 5.97
N ALA A 7 3.14 23.01 4.73
CA ALA A 7 2.25 21.89 4.45
C ALA A 7 3.01 20.57 4.56
N THR A 8 2.41 19.56 5.19
CA THR A 8 3.07 18.26 5.43
C THR A 8 2.69 17.24 4.36
N VAL A 9 3.67 16.47 3.90
CA VAL A 9 3.48 15.24 3.15
C VAL A 9 4.17 14.11 3.92
N THR A 10 3.53 12.95 4.02
CA THR A 10 4.05 11.82 4.80
C THR A 10 4.61 10.69 3.93
N TYR A 11 5.46 9.85 4.52
CA TYR A 11 5.90 8.59 3.95
C TYR A 11 6.10 7.57 5.06
N SER A 12 6.09 6.28 4.73
CA SER A 12 6.40 5.21 5.68
C SER A 12 7.80 4.64 5.42
N PRO A 13 8.72 4.60 6.40
CA PRO A 13 9.99 3.87 6.27
C PRO A 13 9.70 2.37 6.21
N ALA A 14 9.67 1.81 4.99
CA ALA A 14 9.10 0.50 4.74
C ALA A 14 10.10 -0.48 4.12
N TYR A 15 9.87 -1.77 4.35
CA TYR A 15 10.52 -2.85 3.63
C TYR A 15 9.48 -3.89 3.21
N THR A 16 9.50 -4.25 1.93
CA THR A 16 8.64 -5.32 1.41
C THR A 16 9.29 -6.66 1.68
N LEU A 17 8.63 -7.49 2.49
CA LEU A 17 9.01 -8.86 2.74
C LEU A 17 8.07 -9.76 1.95
N VAL A 18 8.62 -10.59 1.06
CA VAL A 18 7.83 -11.42 0.15
C VAL A 18 7.81 -12.87 0.64
N PRO A 19 6.66 -13.37 1.17
CA PRO A 19 6.55 -14.77 1.57
C PRO A 19 6.71 -15.74 0.41
N THR A 20 6.18 -15.37 -0.76
CA THR A 20 6.35 -16.09 -2.03
C THR A 20 5.91 -15.20 -3.20
N TYR A 21 6.54 -15.37 -4.36
CA TYR A 21 6.10 -14.74 -5.61
C TYR A 21 5.06 -15.59 -6.36
N GLU A 22 4.80 -16.83 -5.92
CA GLU A 22 3.88 -17.76 -6.58
C GLU A 22 2.46 -17.21 -6.60
N CYS A 23 1.88 -17.11 -7.79
CA CYS A 23 0.52 -16.59 -7.93
C CYS A 23 -0.27 -17.36 -8.98
N PHE A 24 -1.42 -17.90 -8.55
CA PHE A 24 -2.36 -18.59 -9.45
C PHE A 24 -3.07 -17.64 -10.43
N ASN A 25 -3.10 -16.34 -10.14
CA ASN A 25 -3.60 -15.32 -11.07
C ASN A 25 -2.52 -14.95 -12.10
N ARG A 26 -2.96 -14.61 -13.30
CA ARG A 26 -2.11 -14.12 -14.40
C ARG A 26 -2.61 -12.75 -14.87
N CYS A 27 -2.49 -11.74 -14.01
CA CYS A 27 -2.77 -10.36 -14.37
C CYS A 27 -1.76 -9.91 -15.44
N ALA A 28 -2.23 -9.41 -16.58
CA ALA A 28 -1.37 -9.16 -17.74
C ALA A 28 -0.32 -8.06 -17.52
N TYR A 29 -0.57 -7.13 -16.59
CA TYR A 29 0.33 -6.02 -16.23
C TYR A 29 1.32 -6.36 -15.10
N CYS A 30 1.22 -7.55 -14.49
CA CYS A 30 1.95 -7.86 -13.25
C CYS A 30 3.37 -8.33 -13.55
N ASN A 31 4.37 -7.63 -13.00
CA ASN A 31 5.79 -8.02 -13.08
C ASN A 31 6.28 -8.84 -11.88
N PHE A 32 5.41 -9.04 -10.88
CA PHE A 32 5.78 -9.62 -9.59
C PHE A 32 5.63 -11.15 -9.55
N ARG A 33 4.67 -11.71 -10.28
CA ARG A 33 4.30 -13.12 -10.14
C ARG A 33 5.31 -14.09 -10.76
N VAL A 34 5.37 -15.29 -10.20
CA VAL A 34 5.85 -16.51 -10.87
C VAL A 34 4.75 -17.58 -10.88
N ASP A 35 4.93 -18.63 -11.68
CA ASP A 35 3.94 -19.72 -11.73
C ASP A 35 4.01 -20.58 -10.45
N PRO A 36 2.87 -21.11 -9.96
CA PRO A 36 2.89 -21.99 -8.79
C PRO A 36 3.77 -23.23 -9.01
N GLY A 37 4.66 -23.52 -8.06
CA GLY A 37 5.65 -24.59 -8.12
C GLY A 37 7.04 -24.16 -8.63
N GLU A 38 7.24 -22.89 -9.01
CA GLU A 38 8.51 -22.38 -9.55
C GLU A 38 9.36 -21.59 -8.55
N ASP A 39 8.88 -21.38 -7.32
CA ASP A 39 9.58 -20.59 -6.30
C ASP A 39 9.60 -21.30 -4.94
N VAL A 40 10.52 -20.88 -4.08
CA VAL A 40 10.67 -21.40 -2.72
C VAL A 40 10.15 -20.36 -1.75
N TRP A 41 9.15 -20.75 -0.95
CA TRP A 41 8.60 -19.84 0.05
C TRP A 41 9.67 -19.42 1.06
N LEU A 42 9.68 -18.13 1.38
CA LEU A 42 10.63 -17.52 2.29
C LEU A 42 10.63 -18.23 3.65
N SER A 43 11.80 -18.73 4.06
CA SER A 43 11.94 -19.36 5.38
C SER A 43 12.02 -18.32 6.49
N LEU A 44 11.67 -18.71 7.73
CA LEU A 44 11.77 -17.82 8.89
C LEU A 44 13.22 -17.39 9.18
N SER A 45 14.21 -18.26 8.94
CA SER A 45 15.63 -17.93 9.12
C SER A 45 16.13 -16.89 8.12
N GLU A 46 15.70 -17.00 6.86
CA GLU A 46 16.04 -16.01 5.84
C GLU A 46 15.33 -14.69 6.12
N ALA A 47 14.05 -14.76 6.48
CA ALA A 47 13.27 -13.60 6.88
C ALA A 47 13.90 -12.88 8.09
N GLU A 48 14.31 -13.59 9.13
CA GLU A 48 14.95 -12.99 10.30
C GLU A 48 16.23 -12.24 9.92
N THR A 49 17.03 -12.83 9.03
CA THR A 49 18.25 -12.19 8.50
C THR A 49 17.93 -10.89 7.77
N GLN A 50 16.92 -10.91 6.89
CA GLN A 50 16.47 -9.71 6.17
C GLN A 50 15.92 -8.65 7.14
N LEU A 51 15.05 -9.04 8.06
CA LEU A 51 14.37 -8.15 9.01
C LEU A 51 15.35 -7.47 9.97
N ARG A 52 16.36 -8.20 10.50
CA ARG A 52 17.42 -7.61 11.33
C ARG A 52 18.23 -6.57 10.56
N ARG A 53 18.56 -6.86 9.30
CA ARG A 53 19.28 -5.93 8.42
C ARG A 53 18.47 -4.65 8.20
N VAL A 54 17.22 -4.74 7.76
CA VAL A 54 16.42 -3.55 7.42
C VAL A 54 16.02 -2.74 8.64
N ARG A 55 15.82 -3.40 9.80
CA ARG A 55 15.65 -2.70 11.08
C ARG A 55 16.87 -1.82 11.39
N SER A 56 18.09 -2.32 11.18
CA SER A 56 19.31 -1.53 11.40
C SER A 56 19.46 -0.35 10.42
N GLN A 57 18.73 -0.39 9.29
CA GLN A 57 18.66 0.66 8.28
C GLN A 57 17.49 1.63 8.51
N GLY A 58 16.74 1.47 9.60
CA GLY A 58 15.65 2.38 9.97
C GLY A 58 14.27 2.02 9.42
N ALA A 59 14.09 0.81 8.86
CA ALA A 59 12.74 0.34 8.51
C ALA A 59 11.86 0.23 9.76
N ILE A 60 10.60 0.63 9.61
CA ILE A 60 9.56 0.56 10.65
C ILE A 60 8.41 -0.32 10.17
N GLU A 61 7.92 -0.09 8.96
CA GLU A 61 6.89 -0.89 8.31
C GLU A 61 7.49 -2.12 7.62
N ILE A 62 6.87 -3.28 7.82
CA ILE A 62 7.10 -4.47 7.01
C ILE A 62 5.84 -4.73 6.18
N LEU A 63 5.92 -4.43 4.89
CA LEU A 63 4.88 -4.77 3.93
C LEU A 63 5.02 -6.26 3.59
N LEU A 64 4.14 -7.08 4.15
CA LEU A 64 3.99 -8.49 3.75
C LEU A 64 3.21 -8.53 2.45
N LEU A 65 3.94 -8.58 1.34
CA LEU A 65 3.40 -8.65 -0.01
C LEU A 65 3.62 -10.06 -0.56
N SER A 66 2.56 -10.75 -0.96
CA SER A 66 2.66 -12.13 -1.43
C SER A 66 1.95 -12.31 -2.77
N GLY A 67 2.45 -13.28 -3.54
CA GLY A 67 1.64 -13.93 -4.56
C GLY A 67 0.48 -14.68 -3.90
N GLU A 68 -0.54 -15.03 -4.69
CA GLU A 68 -1.75 -15.63 -4.15
C GLU A 68 -1.72 -17.16 -4.28
N VAL A 69 -2.10 -17.85 -3.20
CA VAL A 69 -2.41 -19.28 -3.22
C VAL A 69 -3.92 -19.48 -3.33
N HIS A 70 -4.36 -20.28 -4.31
CA HIS A 70 -5.77 -20.50 -4.60
C HIS A 70 -6.57 -20.94 -3.35
N PRO A 71 -7.77 -20.42 -3.06
CA PRO A 71 -8.53 -20.73 -1.83
C PRO A 71 -8.86 -22.21 -1.60
N ARG A 72 -8.90 -23.00 -2.69
CA ARG A 72 -9.11 -24.48 -2.64
C ARG A 72 -7.81 -25.29 -2.68
N SER A 73 -6.65 -24.64 -2.65
CA SER A 73 -5.36 -25.33 -2.62
C SER A 73 -5.15 -25.99 -1.26
N LEU A 74 -4.53 -27.18 -1.26
CA LEU A 74 -4.08 -27.83 -0.02
C LEU A 74 -3.03 -26.99 0.71
N GLN A 75 -2.32 -26.12 -0.01
CA GLN A 75 -1.29 -25.24 0.54
C GLN A 75 -1.85 -23.95 1.16
N ARG A 76 -3.16 -23.68 1.08
CA ARG A 76 -3.76 -22.41 1.56
C ARG A 76 -3.51 -22.20 3.05
N VAL A 77 -3.64 -23.26 3.85
CA VAL A 77 -3.41 -23.22 5.31
C VAL A 77 -1.94 -22.91 5.61
N ASP A 78 -1.02 -23.61 4.95
CA ASP A 78 0.42 -23.40 5.15
C ASP A 78 0.85 -21.99 4.71
N TRP A 79 0.28 -21.48 3.62
CA TRP A 79 0.53 -20.13 3.12
C TRP A 79 0.09 -19.06 4.12
N LEU A 80 -1.13 -19.18 4.65
CA LEU A 80 -1.65 -18.28 5.68
C LEU A 80 -0.80 -18.34 6.95
N GLN A 81 -0.43 -19.56 7.39
CA GLN A 81 0.41 -19.76 8.55
C GLN A 81 1.78 -19.12 8.36
N ARG A 82 2.40 -19.27 7.18
CA ARG A 82 3.68 -18.63 6.84
C ARG A 82 3.57 -17.10 6.94
N ILE A 83 2.52 -16.49 6.40
CA ILE A 83 2.28 -15.04 6.50
C ILE A 83 2.16 -14.62 7.97
N SER A 84 1.39 -15.36 8.77
CA SER A 84 1.23 -15.09 10.20
C SER A 84 2.55 -15.20 10.97
N ASP A 85 3.36 -16.22 10.69
CA ASP A 85 4.66 -16.44 11.35
C ASP A 85 5.65 -15.32 11.00
N LEU A 86 5.66 -14.86 9.75
CA LEU A 86 6.50 -13.75 9.30
C LEU A 86 6.07 -12.43 9.96
N ALA A 87 4.77 -12.20 10.14
CA ALA A 87 4.25 -11.06 10.86
C ALA A 87 4.64 -11.08 12.35
N GLU A 88 4.48 -12.23 13.04
CA GLU A 88 4.93 -12.40 14.42
C GLU A 88 6.45 -12.19 14.56
N LEU A 89 7.24 -12.70 13.61
CA LEU A 89 8.69 -12.50 13.59
C LEU A 89 9.04 -11.01 13.47
N ALA A 90 8.41 -10.28 12.55
CA ALA A 90 8.60 -8.84 12.41
C ALA A 90 8.25 -8.09 13.71
N LEU A 91 7.12 -8.42 14.34
CA LEU A 91 6.74 -7.85 15.64
C LEU A 91 7.76 -8.14 16.74
N SER A 92 8.30 -9.37 16.80
CA SER A 92 9.32 -9.75 17.79
C SER A 92 10.61 -8.93 17.65
N LEU A 93 10.87 -8.43 16.44
CA LEU A 93 11.98 -7.54 16.13
C LEU A 93 11.63 -6.05 16.29
N GLY A 94 10.42 -5.73 16.74
CA GLY A 94 9.95 -4.35 16.93
C GLY A 94 9.54 -3.65 15.64
N LEU A 95 9.28 -4.38 14.56
CA LEU A 95 8.79 -3.83 13.29
C LEU A 95 7.27 -3.98 13.21
N LEU A 96 6.61 -3.19 12.36
CA LEU A 96 5.15 -3.11 12.26
C LEU A 96 4.65 -3.77 10.96
N PRO A 97 3.99 -4.94 11.02
CA PRO A 97 3.47 -5.60 9.83
C PRO A 97 2.25 -4.89 9.23
N HIS A 98 2.28 -4.74 7.91
CA HIS A 98 1.17 -4.39 7.05
C HIS A 98 1.01 -5.50 6.00
N THR A 99 -0.13 -6.20 5.98
CA THR A 99 -0.32 -7.33 5.05
C THR A 99 -1.15 -6.95 3.82
N ASN A 100 -0.63 -7.24 2.62
CA ASN A 100 -1.35 -7.17 1.35
C ASN A 100 -1.03 -8.41 0.50
N VAL A 101 -1.94 -9.40 0.55
CA VAL A 101 -1.67 -10.77 0.03
C VAL A 101 -2.80 -11.29 -0.86
N GLY A 102 -3.57 -10.37 -1.45
CA GLY A 102 -4.76 -10.70 -2.24
C GLY A 102 -5.98 -11.06 -1.38
N PRO A 103 -7.00 -11.69 -1.99
CA PRO A 103 -8.24 -11.98 -1.30
C PRO A 103 -8.11 -12.97 -0.12
N LEU A 104 -8.70 -12.58 1.02
CA LEU A 104 -8.76 -13.34 2.28
C LEU A 104 -10.21 -13.54 2.71
N THR A 105 -10.49 -14.66 3.39
CA THR A 105 -11.79 -14.83 4.07
C THR A 105 -11.88 -13.97 5.32
N PHE A 106 -13.08 -13.82 5.86
CA PHE A 106 -13.31 -13.13 7.13
C PHE A 106 -12.46 -13.72 8.27
N GLU A 107 -12.40 -15.05 8.36
CA GLU A 107 -11.65 -15.77 9.39
C GLU A 107 -10.14 -15.56 9.24
N GLU A 108 -9.63 -15.63 8.01
CA GLU A 108 -8.21 -15.38 7.72
C GLU A 108 -7.80 -13.94 8.09
N MET A 109 -8.64 -12.95 7.78
CA MET A 109 -8.41 -11.57 8.21
C MET A 109 -8.50 -11.41 9.72
N SER A 110 -9.47 -12.07 10.37
CA SER A 110 -9.59 -12.03 11.84
C SER A 110 -8.34 -12.61 12.52
N GLN A 111 -7.75 -13.66 11.95
CA GLN A 111 -6.47 -14.21 12.43
C GLN A 111 -5.33 -13.21 12.21
N LEU A 112 -5.18 -12.68 11.00
CA LEU A 112 -4.09 -11.78 10.66
C LEU A 112 -4.20 -10.41 11.35
N LYS A 113 -5.39 -9.97 11.75
CA LYS A 113 -5.59 -8.77 12.58
C LYS A 113 -4.80 -8.81 13.88
N ALA A 114 -4.59 -9.99 14.46
CA ALA A 114 -3.84 -10.13 15.69
C ALA A 114 -2.37 -9.70 15.55
N VAL A 115 -1.81 -9.82 14.34
CA VAL A 115 -0.38 -9.65 14.01
C VAL A 115 -0.10 -8.48 13.07
N ASN A 116 -1.12 -7.74 12.63
CA ASN A 116 -0.98 -6.63 11.70
C ASN A 116 -1.53 -5.33 12.30
N VAL A 117 -0.83 -4.22 12.05
CA VAL A 117 -1.35 -2.89 12.41
C VAL A 117 -2.23 -2.28 11.33
N SER A 118 -2.10 -2.77 10.10
CA SER A 118 -2.95 -2.42 8.96
C SER A 118 -2.92 -3.57 7.96
N MET A 119 -3.90 -3.63 7.08
CA MET A 119 -3.91 -4.53 5.93
C MET A 119 -4.25 -3.75 4.67
N GLY A 120 -4.08 -4.36 3.51
CA GLY A 120 -4.42 -3.71 2.26
C GLY A 120 -4.85 -4.66 1.16
N LEU A 121 -5.61 -4.09 0.22
CA LEU A 121 -6.02 -4.73 -1.01
C LEU A 121 -6.34 -3.62 -2.03
N MET A 122 -5.62 -3.57 -3.15
CA MET A 122 -5.99 -2.71 -4.27
C MET A 122 -7.38 -3.11 -4.78
N LEU A 123 -8.23 -2.19 -5.24
CA LEU A 123 -9.46 -2.55 -5.97
C LEU A 123 -9.20 -2.64 -7.46
N GLU A 124 -8.29 -1.80 -7.95
CA GLU A 124 -8.00 -1.56 -9.36
C GLU A 124 -9.20 -0.95 -10.09
N GLN A 125 -10.30 -1.69 -10.19
CA GLN A 125 -11.57 -1.26 -10.78
C GLN A 125 -12.74 -2.07 -10.20
N VAL A 126 -13.89 -1.42 -9.93
CA VAL A 126 -15.12 -2.13 -9.50
C VAL A 126 -16.01 -2.64 -10.63
N THR A 127 -15.90 -2.09 -11.83
CA THR A 127 -16.62 -2.60 -13.00
C THR A 127 -15.91 -3.85 -13.56
N PRO A 128 -16.65 -4.85 -14.08
CA PRO A 128 -16.05 -6.14 -14.43
C PRO A 128 -15.26 -6.15 -15.73
N LYS A 129 -15.14 -5.02 -16.44
CA LYS A 129 -14.53 -4.95 -17.79
C LYS A 129 -13.10 -5.48 -17.84
N LEU A 130 -12.29 -5.30 -16.79
CA LEU A 130 -10.92 -5.81 -16.77
C LEU A 130 -10.84 -7.34 -16.78
N LEU A 131 -11.91 -8.05 -16.37
CA LEU A 131 -12.00 -9.51 -16.46
C LEU A 131 -12.02 -10.01 -17.92
N GLU A 132 -12.30 -9.13 -18.88
CA GLU A 132 -12.26 -9.47 -20.31
C GLU A 132 -10.87 -9.19 -20.92
N THR A 133 -10.04 -8.40 -20.23
CA THR A 133 -8.74 -7.91 -20.71
C THR A 133 -7.60 -8.33 -19.77
N VAL A 134 -7.04 -7.42 -18.98
CA VAL A 134 -5.83 -7.61 -18.17
C VAL A 134 -6.03 -8.57 -16.99
N HIS A 135 -7.27 -8.83 -16.58
CA HIS A 135 -7.61 -9.80 -15.52
C HIS A 135 -8.26 -11.08 -16.07
N ARG A 136 -8.23 -11.33 -17.39
CA ARG A 136 -8.84 -12.51 -18.02
C ARG A 136 -8.44 -13.84 -17.38
N HIS A 137 -7.21 -13.93 -16.88
CA HIS A 137 -6.66 -15.12 -16.23
C HIS A 137 -6.38 -14.89 -14.74
N ALA A 138 -7.11 -13.97 -14.11
CA ALA A 138 -6.97 -13.60 -12.71
C ALA A 138 -8.32 -13.77 -11.97
N PRO A 139 -8.76 -15.01 -11.68
CA PRO A 139 -10.05 -15.28 -11.05
C PRO A 139 -10.27 -14.62 -9.67
N SER A 140 -9.20 -14.20 -8.97
CA SER A 140 -9.34 -13.47 -7.70
C SER A 140 -9.61 -11.96 -7.89
N LYS A 141 -9.46 -11.44 -9.11
CA LYS A 141 -9.69 -10.02 -9.45
C LYS A 141 -11.16 -9.68 -9.70
N VAL A 142 -12.07 -10.60 -9.42
CA VAL A 142 -13.53 -10.35 -9.49
C VAL A 142 -13.90 -9.24 -8.50
N PRO A 143 -14.50 -8.11 -8.96
CA PRO A 143 -14.76 -6.95 -8.12
C PRO A 143 -15.53 -7.23 -6.83
N GLN A 144 -16.52 -8.13 -6.90
CA GLN A 144 -17.37 -8.49 -5.76
C GLN A 144 -16.56 -9.12 -4.62
N LEU A 145 -15.56 -9.95 -4.93
CA LEU A 145 -14.69 -10.56 -3.91
C LEU A 145 -13.84 -9.49 -3.21
N ARG A 146 -13.31 -8.54 -3.98
CA ARG A 146 -12.46 -7.46 -3.45
C ARG A 146 -13.26 -6.50 -2.58
N LEU A 147 -14.43 -6.07 -3.05
CA LEU A 147 -15.36 -5.23 -2.27
C LEU A 147 -15.84 -5.92 -1.00
N GLN A 148 -16.10 -7.24 -1.06
CA GLN A 148 -16.48 -8.00 0.12
C GLN A 148 -15.39 -8.00 1.19
N GLN A 149 -14.12 -8.12 0.79
CA GLN A 149 -13.01 -8.03 1.73
C GLN A 149 -12.89 -6.65 2.37
N LEU A 150 -13.05 -5.56 1.61
CA LEU A 150 -13.06 -4.22 2.19
C LEU A 150 -14.22 -4.07 3.19
N ALA A 151 -15.42 -4.58 2.88
CA ALA A 151 -16.53 -4.56 3.83
C ALA A 151 -16.20 -5.31 5.13
N TRP A 152 -15.63 -6.51 5.00
CA TRP A 152 -15.19 -7.31 6.15
C TRP A 152 -14.06 -6.66 6.95
N ALA A 153 -13.12 -5.95 6.31
CA ALA A 153 -12.11 -5.18 7.02
C ALA A 153 -12.75 -4.10 7.90
N GLY A 154 -13.81 -3.45 7.40
CA GLY A 154 -14.65 -2.54 8.18
C GLY A 154 -15.35 -3.21 9.37
N GLU A 155 -16.02 -4.34 9.14
CA GLU A 155 -16.68 -5.13 10.20
C GLU A 155 -15.70 -5.59 11.28
N LEU A 156 -14.49 -5.98 10.87
CA LEU A 156 -13.43 -6.41 11.77
C LEU A 156 -12.66 -5.25 12.41
N GLN A 157 -12.95 -3.99 12.07
CA GLN A 157 -12.18 -2.82 12.53
C GLN A 157 -10.67 -2.98 12.24
N ILE A 158 -10.34 -3.30 11.00
CA ILE A 158 -8.95 -3.37 10.50
C ILE A 158 -8.66 -2.07 9.75
N PRO A 159 -7.64 -1.29 10.17
CA PRO A 159 -7.17 -0.15 9.38
C PRO A 159 -6.73 -0.65 8.01
N PHE A 160 -7.22 0.00 6.95
CA PHE A 160 -7.12 -0.59 5.62
C PHE A 160 -6.65 0.39 4.56
N THR A 161 -5.71 -0.06 3.72
CA THR A 161 -5.23 0.67 2.55
C THR A 161 -5.79 0.01 1.29
N THR A 162 -6.36 0.80 0.40
CA THR A 162 -6.86 0.33 -0.90
C THR A 162 -6.42 1.30 -2.00
N GLY A 163 -6.86 1.10 -3.23
CA GLY A 163 -6.46 1.98 -4.32
C GLY A 163 -6.84 1.50 -5.71
N LEU A 164 -6.47 2.33 -6.67
CA LEU A 164 -6.66 2.13 -8.10
C LEU A 164 -5.28 1.97 -8.75
N LEU A 165 -5.22 1.08 -9.75
CA LEU A 165 -4.13 1.05 -10.71
C LEU A 165 -4.64 1.70 -11.99
N LEU A 166 -4.02 2.81 -12.37
CA LEU A 166 -4.45 3.67 -13.47
C LEU A 166 -3.70 3.32 -14.75
N GLY A 167 -4.36 3.35 -15.92
CA GLY A 167 -3.76 3.08 -17.22
C GLY A 167 -3.72 1.61 -17.62
N ILE A 168 -4.65 0.79 -17.11
CA ILE A 168 -4.74 -0.65 -17.44
C ILE A 168 -5.98 -0.99 -18.28
N GLY A 169 -6.62 0.03 -18.87
CA GLY A 169 -7.79 -0.09 -19.73
C GLY A 169 -9.09 0.44 -19.11
N GLU A 170 -9.02 1.03 -17.92
CA GLU A 170 -10.16 1.68 -17.27
C GLU A 170 -10.48 3.03 -17.94
N THR A 171 -11.77 3.39 -18.00
CA THR A 171 -12.20 4.74 -18.40
C THR A 171 -12.31 5.67 -17.20
N PRO A 172 -12.39 7.01 -17.39
CA PRO A 172 -12.67 7.93 -16.28
C PRO A 172 -13.92 7.53 -15.46
N GLY A 173 -14.99 7.10 -16.12
CA GLY A 173 -16.20 6.62 -15.43
C GLY A 173 -15.95 5.39 -14.55
N ASP A 174 -15.06 4.48 -14.97
CA ASP A 174 -14.69 3.31 -14.17
C ASP A 174 -13.85 3.72 -12.94
N ARG A 175 -12.99 4.74 -13.07
CA ARG A 175 -12.25 5.33 -11.94
C ARG A 175 -13.21 5.93 -10.92
N TRP A 176 -14.18 6.73 -11.36
CA TRP A 176 -15.16 7.38 -10.47
C TRP A 176 -16.05 6.38 -9.76
N ALA A 177 -16.58 5.37 -10.47
CA ALA A 177 -17.37 4.32 -9.85
C ALA A 177 -16.58 3.57 -8.75
N THR A 178 -15.28 3.36 -8.94
CA THR A 178 -14.41 2.73 -7.95
C THR A 178 -14.21 3.63 -6.72
N LEU A 179 -13.96 4.93 -6.93
CA LEU A 179 -13.78 5.91 -5.85
C LEU A 179 -15.07 6.13 -5.05
N GLU A 180 -16.24 6.15 -5.71
CA GLU A 180 -17.54 6.21 -5.06
C GLU A 180 -17.82 4.97 -4.20
N ALA A 181 -17.47 3.77 -4.69
CA ALA A 181 -17.60 2.54 -3.90
C ALA A 181 -16.70 2.57 -2.64
N ILE A 182 -15.48 3.10 -2.76
CA ILE A 182 -14.58 3.32 -1.62
C ILE A 182 -15.19 4.33 -0.64
N ALA A 183 -15.74 5.44 -1.13
CA ALA A 183 -16.39 6.45 -0.30
C ALA A 183 -17.56 5.87 0.50
N GLN A 184 -18.43 5.08 -0.13
CA GLN A 184 -19.56 4.40 0.53
C GLN A 184 -19.09 3.44 1.63
N LEU A 185 -18.03 2.67 1.38
CA LEU A 185 -17.44 1.77 2.39
C LEU A 185 -16.84 2.56 3.57
N GLN A 186 -16.23 3.71 3.28
CA GLN A 186 -15.70 4.58 4.32
C GLN A 186 -16.79 5.25 5.15
N GLU A 187 -17.87 5.73 4.54
CA GLU A 187 -19.01 6.28 5.26
C GLU A 187 -19.66 5.24 6.18
N ARG A 188 -19.73 3.98 5.72
CA ARG A 188 -20.33 2.90 6.48
C ARG A 188 -19.47 2.42 7.66
N TRP A 189 -18.16 2.31 7.46
CA TRP A 189 -17.29 1.59 8.40
C TRP A 189 -16.12 2.43 8.94
N GLY A 190 -15.74 3.51 8.27
CA GLY A 190 -14.70 4.44 8.71
C GLY A 190 -13.27 3.87 8.75
N HIS A 191 -13.01 2.72 8.13
CA HIS A 191 -11.79 1.92 8.28
C HIS A 191 -10.68 2.20 7.26
N ILE A 192 -11.00 2.84 6.15
CA ILE A 192 -10.06 3.12 5.07
C ILE A 192 -9.21 4.33 5.48
N GLN A 193 -7.91 4.11 5.58
CA GLN A 193 -6.95 5.15 5.94
C GLN A 193 -6.39 5.86 4.71
N GLU A 194 -6.17 5.09 3.65
CA GLU A 194 -5.44 5.51 2.46
C GLU A 194 -6.08 4.94 1.20
N VAL A 195 -6.10 5.78 0.16
CA VAL A 195 -6.38 5.38 -1.22
C VAL A 195 -5.16 5.70 -2.07
N ILE A 196 -4.56 4.65 -2.63
CA ILE A 196 -3.42 4.73 -3.53
C ILE A 196 -3.93 5.01 -4.94
N LEU A 197 -3.45 6.09 -5.55
CA LEU A 197 -3.63 6.39 -6.97
C LEU A 197 -2.32 6.09 -7.69
N GLN A 198 -2.19 4.84 -8.13
CA GLN A 198 -0.95 4.34 -8.72
C GLN A 198 -1.04 4.36 -10.24
N PRO A 199 -0.23 5.16 -10.96
CA PRO A 199 -0.10 5.02 -12.40
C PRO A 199 0.58 3.69 -12.74
N HIS A 200 0.05 2.98 -13.74
CA HIS A 200 0.72 1.83 -14.34
C HIS A 200 1.99 2.29 -15.05
N SER A 201 3.09 1.62 -14.76
CA SER A 201 4.36 1.82 -15.44
C SER A 201 4.81 0.49 -16.03
N PRO A 202 5.20 0.43 -17.32
CA PRO A 202 5.61 -0.80 -17.95
C PRO A 202 6.84 -1.42 -17.31
N GLY A 203 6.74 -2.69 -16.91
CA GLY A 203 7.90 -3.45 -16.48
C GLY A 203 8.36 -4.45 -17.53
N GLN A 204 9.51 -5.09 -17.29
CA GLN A 204 10.12 -6.01 -18.26
C GLN A 204 9.40 -7.36 -18.39
N SER A 205 8.60 -7.76 -17.39
CA SER A 205 8.03 -9.12 -17.28
C SER A 205 6.53 -9.19 -17.59
N GLN A 206 5.89 -8.05 -17.83
CA GLN A 206 4.46 -8.00 -18.17
C GLN A 206 4.20 -8.44 -19.62
N VAL A 207 2.96 -8.86 -19.88
CA VAL A 207 2.47 -9.17 -21.24
C VAL A 207 1.52 -8.10 -21.79
N TRP A 208 1.06 -7.17 -20.94
CA TRP A 208 0.21 -6.06 -21.37
C TRP A 208 1.00 -5.07 -22.24
N GLN A 209 0.44 -4.77 -23.42
CA GLN A 209 1.00 -3.82 -24.40
C GLN A 209 0.13 -2.57 -24.57
N GLY A 210 -0.77 -2.29 -23.63
CA GLY A 210 -1.60 -1.08 -23.68
C GLY A 210 -0.79 0.19 -23.48
N ALA A 211 -1.43 1.31 -23.78
CA ALA A 211 -0.84 2.63 -23.54
C ALA A 211 -0.56 2.83 -22.04
N THR A 212 0.58 3.46 -21.75
CA THR A 212 0.92 3.89 -20.40
C THR A 212 -0.02 4.99 -19.93
N PHE A 213 -0.26 5.06 -18.63
CA PHE A 213 -0.99 6.19 -18.05
C PHE A 213 -0.25 7.51 -18.36
N ALA A 214 -0.95 8.49 -18.91
CA ALA A 214 -0.37 9.81 -19.17
C ALA A 214 -0.15 10.53 -17.83
N ALA A 215 1.09 10.93 -17.57
CA ALA A 215 1.49 11.43 -16.26
C ALA A 215 0.73 12.71 -15.89
N GLU A 216 0.37 13.53 -16.88
CA GLU A 216 -0.39 14.77 -16.73
C GLU A 216 -1.85 14.53 -16.31
N GLU A 217 -2.44 13.37 -16.66
CA GLU A 217 -3.79 12.99 -16.20
C GLU A 217 -3.83 12.75 -14.68
N LEU A 218 -2.68 12.45 -14.05
CA LEU A 218 -2.63 12.10 -12.63
C LEU A 218 -3.14 13.24 -11.74
N VAL A 219 -2.80 14.48 -12.10
CA VAL A 219 -3.17 15.68 -11.34
C VAL A 219 -4.70 15.85 -11.32
N GLU A 220 -5.36 15.67 -12.46
CA GLU A 220 -6.82 15.73 -12.57
C GLU A 220 -7.49 14.57 -11.83
N VAL A 221 -6.94 13.36 -11.92
CA VAL A 221 -7.44 12.20 -11.19
C VAL A 221 -7.35 12.41 -9.68
N ILE A 222 -6.24 12.95 -9.17
CA ILE A 222 -6.08 13.28 -7.74
C ILE A 222 -7.08 14.36 -7.32
N ALA A 223 -7.20 15.45 -8.07
CA ALA A 223 -8.11 16.54 -7.74
C ALA A 223 -9.57 16.06 -7.66
N THR A 224 -9.97 15.20 -8.58
CA THR A 224 -11.32 14.63 -8.60
C THR A 224 -11.51 13.58 -7.52
N ALA A 225 -10.52 12.71 -7.28
CA ALA A 225 -10.56 11.75 -6.18
C ALA A 225 -10.68 12.47 -4.83
N ARG A 226 -10.04 13.64 -4.67
CA ARG A 226 -10.15 14.44 -3.46
C ARG A 226 -11.58 14.99 -3.24
N GLN A 227 -12.30 15.29 -4.32
CA GLN A 227 -13.71 15.72 -4.26
C GLN A 227 -14.67 14.57 -3.94
N ILE A 228 -14.39 13.36 -4.45
CA ILE A 228 -15.25 12.18 -4.27
C ILE A 228 -15.05 11.54 -2.89
N LEU A 229 -13.79 11.40 -2.46
CA LEU A 229 -13.46 10.67 -1.24
C LEU A 229 -13.67 11.54 0.01
N PRO A 230 -14.18 10.98 1.13
CA PRO A 230 -14.25 11.67 2.41
C PRO A 230 -12.88 12.20 2.88
N ASP A 231 -12.86 13.35 3.55
CA ASP A 231 -11.63 14.01 4.06
C ASP A 231 -10.80 13.11 4.99
N GLY A 232 -11.44 12.13 5.64
CA GLY A 232 -10.78 11.15 6.49
C GLY A 232 -9.88 10.14 5.75
N ILE A 233 -9.91 10.10 4.42
CA ILE A 233 -9.04 9.25 3.60
C ILE A 233 -7.86 10.07 3.08
N THR A 234 -6.65 9.59 3.30
CA THR A 234 -5.44 10.15 2.71
C THR A 234 -5.26 9.66 1.27
N LEU A 235 -4.94 10.57 0.35
CA LEU A 235 -4.54 10.21 -1.01
C LEU A 235 -3.04 9.95 -1.06
N GLN A 236 -2.67 8.74 -1.46
CA GLN A 236 -1.29 8.29 -1.61
C GLN A 236 -0.90 8.22 -3.09
N ILE A 237 0.31 8.68 -3.42
CA ILE A 237 0.94 8.48 -4.73
C ILE A 237 2.36 7.92 -4.57
N PRO A 238 2.79 6.96 -5.42
CA PRO A 238 4.14 6.40 -5.34
C PRO A 238 5.17 7.31 -6.06
N PRO A 239 6.17 7.88 -5.36
CA PRO A 239 7.08 8.85 -5.94
C PRO A 239 8.02 8.27 -7.01
N ASN A 240 8.30 6.96 -6.98
CA ASN A 240 9.07 6.27 -8.02
C ASN A 240 8.36 6.23 -9.38
N LEU A 241 7.03 6.33 -9.40
CA LEU A 241 6.23 6.34 -10.62
C LEU A 241 5.79 7.76 -11.03
N VAL A 242 6.14 8.77 -10.23
CA VAL A 242 5.93 10.20 -10.50
C VAL A 242 7.30 10.89 -10.54
N GLN A 243 8.10 10.56 -11.56
CA GLN A 243 9.53 10.89 -11.60
C GLN A 243 9.84 12.37 -11.84
N GLN A 244 8.91 13.12 -12.44
CA GLN A 244 9.12 14.54 -12.71
C GLN A 244 8.85 15.37 -11.45
N PRO A 245 9.82 16.14 -10.93
CA PRO A 245 9.65 16.92 -9.69
C PRO A 245 8.45 17.87 -9.72
N ASP A 246 8.25 18.57 -10.84
CA ASP A 246 7.15 19.54 -10.97
C ASP A 246 5.79 18.85 -11.02
N LEU A 247 5.72 17.63 -11.58
CA LEU A 247 4.51 16.82 -11.55
C LEU A 247 4.21 16.31 -10.14
N LEU A 248 5.22 15.86 -9.39
CA LEU A 248 5.07 15.46 -8.00
C LEU A 248 4.48 16.61 -7.16
N LEU A 249 5.04 17.81 -7.31
CA LEU A 249 4.54 19.03 -6.63
C LEU A 249 3.10 19.37 -7.06
N ALA A 250 2.77 19.24 -8.36
CA ALA A 250 1.41 19.43 -8.85
C ALA A 250 0.42 18.41 -8.27
N CYS A 251 0.84 17.15 -8.10
CA CYS A 251 0.02 16.12 -7.45
C CYS A 251 -0.28 16.45 -5.98
N LEU A 252 0.70 17.01 -5.25
CA LEU A 252 0.49 17.49 -3.89
C LEU A 252 -0.46 18.69 -3.86
N ALA A 253 -0.28 19.66 -4.77
CA ALA A 253 -1.21 20.78 -4.89
C ALA A 253 -2.65 20.31 -5.19
N ALA A 254 -2.82 19.24 -5.97
CA ALA A 254 -4.13 18.66 -6.30
C ALA A 254 -4.80 17.90 -5.15
N GLY A 255 -4.06 17.44 -4.13
CA GLY A 255 -4.65 16.82 -2.94
C GLY A 255 -3.96 15.55 -2.42
N ALA A 256 -2.90 15.07 -3.07
CA ALA A 256 -2.09 13.98 -2.52
C ALA A 256 -1.37 14.44 -1.25
N ARG A 257 -1.30 13.57 -0.23
CA ARG A 257 -0.69 13.90 1.07
C ARG A 257 0.25 12.83 1.60
N ASP A 258 0.42 11.73 0.87
CA ASP A 258 1.29 10.63 1.26
C ASP A 258 2.06 10.04 0.08
N LEU A 259 3.32 9.69 0.29
CA LEU A 259 4.22 9.09 -0.70
C LEU A 259 4.33 7.57 -0.58
N GLY A 260 3.58 6.96 0.35
CA GLY A 260 3.56 5.52 0.59
C GLY A 260 4.78 5.00 1.34
N GLY A 261 4.95 3.69 1.27
CA GLY A 261 6.13 2.99 1.78
C GLY A 261 7.35 3.29 0.90
N ILE A 262 8.39 3.87 1.50
CA ILE A 262 9.67 4.10 0.84
C ILE A 262 10.68 3.15 1.47
N GLY A 263 11.29 2.35 0.61
CA GLY A 263 12.26 1.32 0.98
C GLY A 263 13.33 1.11 -0.09
N PRO A 264 14.30 0.23 0.15
CA PRO A 264 15.45 0.04 -0.73
C PRO A 264 15.08 -0.52 -2.12
N ARG A 265 13.93 -1.17 -2.25
CA ARG A 265 13.45 -1.76 -3.50
C ARG A 265 11.92 -1.82 -3.50
N ASP A 266 11.32 -1.53 -4.66
CA ASP A 266 9.92 -1.83 -4.95
C ASP A 266 9.86 -3.22 -5.60
N GLU A 267 9.20 -4.17 -4.94
CA GLU A 267 9.04 -5.54 -5.45
C GLU A 267 7.95 -5.64 -6.53
N VAL A 268 7.01 -4.70 -6.58
CA VAL A 268 5.93 -4.66 -7.59
C VAL A 268 6.41 -3.99 -8.88
N ASN A 269 7.16 -2.90 -8.74
CA ASN A 269 7.72 -2.11 -9.83
C ASN A 269 9.26 -2.12 -9.78
N PRO A 270 9.93 -3.29 -9.96
CA PRO A 270 11.37 -3.42 -9.76
C PRO A 270 12.22 -2.60 -10.73
N ASP A 271 11.64 -2.16 -11.85
CA ASP A 271 12.27 -1.28 -12.83
C ASP A 271 12.29 0.21 -12.41
N TYR A 272 11.61 0.55 -11.31
CA TYR A 272 11.37 1.92 -10.85
C TYR A 272 11.78 2.09 -9.39
N SER A 273 13.06 2.43 -9.16
CA SER A 273 13.61 2.64 -7.82
C SER A 273 12.96 3.83 -7.10
N HIS A 274 12.80 3.70 -5.78
CA HIS A 274 12.42 4.83 -4.93
C HIS A 274 13.49 5.94 -4.96
N PRO A 275 13.09 7.21 -5.07
CA PRO A 275 14.00 8.33 -4.89
C PRO A 275 14.56 8.35 -3.46
N GLU A 276 15.79 8.84 -3.30
CA GLU A 276 16.40 9.07 -1.99
C GLU A 276 15.59 10.11 -1.19
N LEU A 277 15.52 9.94 0.13
CA LEU A 277 14.74 10.82 1.00
C LEU A 277 15.26 12.26 0.98
N GLU A 278 16.57 12.45 0.86
CA GLU A 278 17.22 13.74 0.72
C GLU A 278 16.79 14.44 -0.57
N THR A 279 16.71 13.67 -1.66
CA THR A 279 16.24 14.18 -2.96
C THR A 279 14.78 14.59 -2.89
N LEU A 280 13.91 13.77 -2.29
CA LEU A 280 12.50 14.13 -2.08
C LEU A 280 12.36 15.38 -1.20
N THR A 281 13.10 15.44 -0.10
CA THR A 281 13.09 16.59 0.81
C THR A 281 13.46 17.88 0.08
N ALA A 282 14.51 17.85 -0.76
CA ALA A 282 14.92 19.00 -1.56
C ALA A 282 13.87 19.43 -2.59
N ILE A 283 13.21 18.47 -3.27
CA ILE A 283 12.14 18.77 -4.22
C ILE A 283 10.95 19.43 -3.50
N LEU A 284 10.52 18.85 -2.39
CA LEU A 284 9.36 19.29 -1.61
C LEU A 284 9.55 20.68 -0.99
N ALA A 285 10.75 20.96 -0.49
CA ALA A 285 11.09 22.24 0.11
C ALA A 285 10.98 23.42 -0.87
N ARG A 286 11.07 23.19 -2.20
CA ARG A 286 10.91 24.24 -3.23
C ARG A 286 9.55 24.95 -3.14
N GLU A 287 8.52 24.24 -2.70
CA GLU A 287 7.14 24.76 -2.55
C GLU A 287 6.70 24.78 -1.07
N GLY A 288 7.66 24.74 -0.14
CA GLY A 288 7.38 24.82 1.31
C GLY A 288 6.76 23.57 1.93
N TRP A 289 6.84 22.41 1.27
CA TRP A 289 6.40 21.14 1.83
C TRP A 289 7.45 20.53 2.75
N GLN A 290 7.00 19.92 3.84
CA GLN A 290 7.84 19.13 4.74
C GLN A 290 7.53 17.65 4.59
N LEU A 291 8.57 16.85 4.33
CA LEU A 291 8.50 15.40 4.29
C LEU A 291 8.63 14.84 5.71
N VAL A 292 7.62 14.10 6.17
CA VAL A 292 7.58 13.60 7.56
C VAL A 292 7.35 12.08 7.57
N PRO A 293 8.16 11.30 8.31
CA PRO A 293 7.92 9.87 8.47
C PRO A 293 6.63 9.62 9.27
N ARG A 294 5.89 8.59 8.89
CA ARG A 294 4.71 8.08 9.60
C ARG A 294 4.81 6.57 9.85
N LEU A 295 3.84 6.05 10.60
CA LEU A 295 3.64 4.61 10.77
C LEU A 295 2.69 4.07 9.68
N PRO A 296 2.67 2.74 9.45
CA PRO A 296 1.70 2.08 8.58
C PRO A 296 0.23 2.18 9.05
N VAL A 297 -0.01 2.74 10.23
CA VAL A 297 -1.33 2.94 10.83
C VAL A 297 -1.50 4.39 11.30
N TYR A 298 -2.63 5.00 10.96
CA TYR A 298 -2.92 6.40 11.31
C TYR A 298 -3.38 6.54 12.76
N PRO A 299 -3.05 7.64 13.46
CA PRO A 299 -3.34 7.80 14.90
C PRO A 299 -4.80 7.53 15.29
N LYS A 300 -5.75 7.90 14.43
CA LYS A 300 -7.18 7.68 14.68
C LYS A 300 -7.54 6.21 14.87
N TYR A 301 -6.73 5.28 14.36
CA TYR A 301 -6.99 3.84 14.42
C TYR A 301 -6.24 3.12 15.54
N ASP A 302 -5.42 3.80 16.33
CA ASP A 302 -4.64 3.16 17.40
C ASP A 302 -5.53 2.36 18.36
N HIS A 303 -6.75 2.85 18.63
CA HIS A 303 -7.71 2.21 19.52
C HIS A 303 -8.34 0.93 18.94
N TRP A 304 -8.23 0.68 17.63
CA TRP A 304 -8.69 -0.56 16.99
C TRP A 304 -7.70 -1.72 17.11
N LEU A 305 -6.44 -1.38 17.40
CA LEU A 305 -5.36 -2.35 17.48
C LEU A 305 -5.47 -3.21 18.74
N PRO A 306 -5.14 -4.51 18.66
CA PRO A 306 -4.91 -5.34 19.84
C PRO A 306 -3.93 -4.68 20.82
N LYS A 307 -4.13 -4.89 22.13
CA LYS A 307 -3.34 -4.18 23.16
C LYS A 307 -1.82 -4.36 23.02
N ARG A 308 -1.38 -5.53 22.57
CA ARG A 308 0.04 -5.81 22.30
C ARG A 308 0.62 -4.90 21.20
N LEU A 309 -0.15 -4.64 20.15
CA LEU A 309 0.26 -3.78 19.03
C LEU A 309 0.23 -2.30 19.40
N GLN A 310 -0.75 -1.87 20.21
CA GLN A 310 -0.81 -0.48 20.71
C GLN A 310 0.49 -0.06 21.39
N THR A 311 1.08 -0.95 22.20
CA THR A 311 2.31 -0.64 22.95
C THR A 311 3.47 -0.34 22.00
N LEU A 312 3.67 -1.20 20.99
CA LEU A 312 4.74 -1.01 20.01
C LEU A 312 4.50 0.21 19.10
N VAL A 313 3.25 0.45 18.69
CA VAL A 313 2.87 1.64 17.93
C VAL A 313 3.16 2.93 18.72
N GLN A 314 2.81 2.98 20.01
CA GLN A 314 3.07 4.16 20.84
C GLN A 314 4.58 4.42 21.01
N GLN A 315 5.38 3.36 21.19
CA GLN A 315 6.84 3.48 21.25
C GLN A 315 7.40 4.14 19.99
N TRP A 316 6.99 3.67 18.81
CA TRP A 316 7.43 4.25 17.54
C TRP A 316 6.95 5.69 17.33
N ARG A 317 5.70 6.00 17.71
CA ARG A 317 5.20 7.38 17.65
C ARG A 317 6.06 8.33 18.49
N SER A 318 6.42 7.93 19.72
CA SER A 318 7.32 8.72 20.57
C SER A 318 8.69 8.90 19.94
N THR A 319 9.27 7.85 19.35
CA THR A 319 10.56 7.92 18.64
C THR A 319 10.51 8.88 17.46
N LEU A 320 9.48 8.82 16.62
CA LEU A 320 9.34 9.73 15.47
C LEU A 320 9.13 11.19 15.93
N GLN A 321 8.37 11.44 17.00
CA GLN A 321 8.19 12.79 17.55
C GLN A 321 9.51 13.40 18.03
N THR A 322 10.37 12.62 18.70
CA THR A 322 11.69 13.10 19.13
C THR A 322 12.59 13.45 17.95
N GLN A 323 12.56 12.63 16.89
CA GLN A 323 13.36 12.87 15.68
C GLN A 323 12.92 14.14 14.94
N VAL A 324 11.62 14.45 14.89
CA VAL A 324 11.12 15.69 14.28
C VAL A 324 11.44 16.93 15.12
N GLY A 325 11.39 16.81 16.46
CA GLY A 325 11.71 17.91 17.38
C GLY A 325 13.17 18.39 17.31
N ASP A 326 14.11 17.47 17.10
CA ASP A 326 15.55 17.79 16.98
C ASP A 326 15.89 18.51 15.66
N VAL A 327 15.11 18.28 14.58
CA VAL A 327 15.31 18.94 13.27
C VAL A 327 14.88 20.41 13.29
N HIS A 328 13.97 20.80 14.18
CA HIS A 328 13.52 22.19 14.33
C HIS A 328 14.32 23.01 15.37
N SER A 329 15.28 22.37 16.03
CA SER A 329 16.08 22.98 17.11
C SER A 329 17.51 23.36 16.69
N ASN A 330 17.87 23.15 15.42
CA ASN A 330 19.16 23.51 14.82
C ASN A 330 19.00 24.45 13.62
#